data_AF-A0A9X8HHA6-F1
#
_entry.id   AF-A0A9X8HHA6-F1
#
_cell.length_a   1.000
_cell.length_b   1.000
_cell.length_c   1.000
_cell.angle_alpha   90.00
_cell.angle_beta   90.00
_cell.angle_gamma   90.00
#
_symmetry.space_group_name_H-M   'P 1'
#
loop_
_entity.id
_entity.type
_entity.pdbx_description
1 polymer ?
#
loop_
_entity_poly.entity_id
_entity_poly.type
_entity_poly.pdbx_seq_one_letter_code
_entity_poly.pdbx_strand_id
1 'polypeptide(L)'
;MEVEEDSYEAAPPTHEDNNTSKLDAKFDAEQALLAALKKPRDFHKKEAKAGVIKQLNISASDMLSYRQRHAATTDGSQDSVAVTEVRELHHQKVTTTTTTHQTNKVDKIAANAMRRRDRHTAAQSQYQLRLKAISDQLETDILRISDAIKEELAGVAAATANHFALLTDEPWLIQASHAMVVDQWTHLNELWSGRTCTIRHFGDGLEAIEQTRSALAGAELQLLTETCVAAAYVLPPEVERAIEDEAHELNVVLITNRRSHCHLVSRMLKEDVHKFVNVRTTWEDCERHWRVLNHDHAIHMFKATLESDLYTHPPRLHAILEKLRADQVAVHTNERLALLSQLDGLVTGGLSTEKVQRMVSALADMYKKEEERNAAYFDQLFTCQRDIVAEAAAMRELLRATCHRVGAKAKEGALATIATQLTTLLADKNLDEFFRISGGLRAELAAIEDRLASPDMIYQENVTALVPRVAMLVAALPMEAILDAQGKSSERKLIQATLERLRKAPKNEIVPLLPTLLAQTTILAGIQGIDDTLRLELDDIGRKLDSLIQDNEAQSSAAAAVKSKGIGLDAFQIADMQGIRKAQRRLGTLVYTTDL
;
A
#
# COMPACT_ATOMS: atom_id res chain seq x y z
N MET A 1 15.87 -3.24 47.47
CA MET A 1 17.01 -3.41 46.56
C MET A 1 17.64 -2.03 46.44
N GLU A 2 18.57 -1.77 47.36
CA GLU A 2 19.58 -0.73 47.22
C GLU A 2 20.35 -1.00 45.92
N VAL A 3 20.79 0.06 45.23
CA VAL A 3 22.21 0.41 45.07
C VAL A 3 22.25 1.86 44.56
N GLU A 4 22.80 2.74 45.41
CA GLU A 4 23.41 4.03 45.06
C GLU A 4 24.75 3.80 44.38
N GLU A 5 25.19 4.70 43.48
CA GLU A 5 26.49 5.42 43.61
C GLU A 5 26.76 6.33 42.39
N ASP A 6 26.57 7.63 42.63
CA ASP A 6 27.49 8.76 42.49
C ASP A 6 28.56 8.92 41.37
N SER A 7 28.52 10.17 40.86
CA SER A 7 29.63 11.10 40.57
C SER A 7 30.44 10.96 39.27
N TYR A 8 30.45 12.01 38.42
CA TYR A 8 31.41 13.13 38.51
C TYR A 8 31.12 14.24 37.48
N GLU A 9 31.45 15.46 37.90
CA GLU A 9 31.43 16.76 37.20
C GLU A 9 32.15 16.83 35.85
N ALA A 10 31.58 17.59 34.91
CA ALA A 10 32.31 18.54 34.05
C ALA A 10 31.32 19.52 33.36
N ALA A 11 31.28 20.78 33.81
CA ALA A 11 30.70 21.89 33.06
C ALA A 11 31.64 22.32 31.91
N PRO A 12 31.11 22.69 30.72
CA PRO A 12 31.22 24.10 30.31
C PRO A 12 30.08 24.54 29.35
N PRO A 13 30.17 25.75 28.76
CA PRO A 13 29.65 27.01 29.26
C PRO A 13 28.26 27.34 28.71
N THR A 14 27.40 27.93 29.53
CA THR A 14 26.21 28.64 29.05
C THR A 14 26.64 29.93 28.37
N HIS A 15 26.71 29.91 27.03
CA HIS A 15 26.67 31.13 26.24
C HIS A 15 25.23 31.67 26.28
N GLU A 16 24.93 32.47 27.30
CA GLU A 16 23.90 33.48 27.19
C GLU A 16 24.41 34.53 26.19
N ASP A 17 23.96 34.45 24.93
CA ASP A 17 24.00 35.58 24.02
C ASP A 17 22.96 36.60 24.49
N ASN A 18 23.33 37.29 25.56
CA ASN A 18 22.69 38.49 26.03
C ASN A 18 23.16 39.63 25.12
N ASN A 19 22.51 39.77 23.97
CA ASN A 19 22.60 41.00 23.19
C ASN A 19 21.29 41.36 22.51
N THR A 20 20.20 41.33 23.28
CA THR A 20 19.10 42.26 23.03
C THR A 20 19.45 43.55 23.78
N SER A 21 19.80 44.61 23.05
CA SER A 21 19.69 45.97 23.54
C SER A 21 18.30 46.14 24.15
N LYS A 22 18.20 46.05 25.48
CA LYS A 22 16.96 46.33 26.19
C LYS A 22 16.74 47.84 26.04
N LEU A 23 15.81 48.20 25.17
CA LEU A 23 15.19 49.51 25.20
C LEU A 23 14.69 49.80 26.63
N ASP A 24 14.83 51.06 27.02
CA ASP A 24 14.49 51.60 28.33
C ASP A 24 13.10 51.13 28.81
N ALA A 25 12.89 51.00 30.12
CA ALA A 25 11.69 50.44 30.76
C ALA A 25 10.42 51.32 30.61
N LYS A 26 10.40 52.22 29.62
CA LYS A 26 9.29 53.12 29.27
C LYS A 26 8.56 52.72 27.98
N PHE A 27 9.03 51.70 27.26
CA PHE A 27 8.51 51.30 25.94
C PHE A 27 7.80 49.92 25.96
N ASP A 28 6.92 49.72 26.93
CA ASP A 28 6.21 48.44 27.14
C ASP A 28 5.24 48.11 26.00
N ALA A 29 4.64 49.13 25.36
CA ALA A 29 3.68 48.96 24.27
C ALA A 29 4.36 48.50 22.97
N GLU A 30 5.50 49.11 22.60
CA GLU A 30 6.26 48.68 21.42
C GLU A 30 6.91 47.30 21.62
N GLN A 31 7.39 46.98 22.83
CA GLN A 31 7.91 45.64 23.13
C GLN A 31 6.80 44.58 23.07
N ALA A 32 5.61 44.86 23.59
CA ALA A 32 4.47 43.95 23.50
C ALA A 32 4.02 43.74 22.05
N LEU A 33 4.05 44.78 21.22
CA LEU A 33 3.72 44.73 19.80
C LEU A 33 4.75 43.91 19.00
N LEU A 34 6.04 44.14 19.21
CA LEU A 34 7.13 43.39 18.59
C LEU A 34 7.14 41.91 19.01
N ALA A 35 6.76 41.61 20.25
CA ALA A 35 6.60 40.24 20.75
C ALA A 35 5.36 39.54 20.16
N ALA A 36 4.28 40.28 19.90
CA ALA A 36 3.06 39.74 19.27
C ALA A 36 3.25 39.40 17.79
N LEU A 37 4.15 40.10 17.09
CA LEU A 37 4.47 39.88 15.67
C LEU A 37 5.34 38.65 15.41
N LYS A 38 6.10 38.20 16.42
CA LYS A 38 6.94 36.99 16.37
C LYS A 38 6.17 35.69 16.56
N LYS A 39 4.90 35.74 16.98
CA LYS A 39 4.08 34.53 17.20
C LYS A 39 3.35 34.10 15.92
N PRO A 40 3.46 32.83 15.49
CA PRO A 40 2.65 32.32 14.39
C PRO A 40 1.17 32.45 14.76
N ARG A 41 0.37 33.05 13.86
CA ARG A 41 -1.08 33.17 14.03
C ARG A 41 -1.77 32.10 13.19
N ASP A 42 -2.42 31.14 13.84
CA ASP A 42 -3.22 30.11 13.18
C ASP A 42 -4.51 30.72 12.61
N PHE A 43 -4.52 31.01 11.32
CA PHE A 43 -5.71 31.49 10.59
C PHE A 43 -6.48 30.35 9.95
N HIS A 44 -6.96 29.42 10.77
CA HIS A 44 -7.88 28.38 10.31
C HIS A 44 -9.10 28.35 11.23
N LYS A 45 -10.19 29.04 10.84
CA LYS A 45 -11.58 28.50 10.88
C LYS A 45 -12.72 29.50 10.66
N LYS A 46 -12.56 30.83 10.80
CA LYS A 46 -13.76 31.71 10.95
C LYS A 46 -14.17 32.63 9.79
N GLU A 47 -13.33 32.92 8.79
CA GLU A 47 -13.66 33.98 7.80
C GLU A 47 -14.02 33.52 6.38
N ALA A 48 -14.15 32.21 6.13
CA ALA A 48 -14.47 31.69 4.79
C ALA A 48 -15.90 32.02 4.28
N LYS A 49 -16.67 32.89 4.94
CA LYS A 49 -18.07 33.21 4.59
C LYS A 49 -18.31 34.60 3.99
N ALA A 50 -17.30 35.46 3.81
CA ALA A 50 -17.50 36.75 3.14
C ALA A 50 -16.91 36.70 1.72
N GLY A 51 -17.74 36.30 0.76
CA GLY A 51 -17.41 36.33 -0.66
C GLY A 51 -17.47 37.75 -1.22
N VAL A 52 -16.37 38.50 -1.13
CA VAL A 52 -16.02 39.61 -2.03
C VAL A 52 -14.50 39.76 -2.00
N ILE A 53 -13.78 39.34 -3.04
CA ILE A 53 -12.34 39.63 -3.15
C ILE A 53 -12.04 40.11 -4.58
N LYS A 54 -11.88 41.43 -4.71
CA LYS A 54 -11.02 42.01 -5.76
C LYS A 54 -9.57 41.70 -5.37
N GLN A 55 -8.80 41.13 -6.29
CA GLN A 55 -7.35 41.00 -6.15
C GLN A 55 -6.75 42.41 -5.99
N LEU A 56 -6.23 42.71 -4.81
CA LEU A 56 -5.32 43.83 -4.61
C LEU A 56 -3.92 43.24 -4.64
N ASN A 57 -3.24 43.38 -5.77
CA ASN A 57 -1.79 43.28 -5.83
C ASN A 57 -1.26 44.60 -5.26
N ILE A 58 -0.77 44.55 -4.03
CA ILE A 58 -0.35 45.74 -3.29
C ILE A 58 1.16 45.92 -3.48
N SER A 59 1.54 46.84 -4.38
CA SER A 59 2.92 47.36 -4.47
C SER A 59 3.13 48.49 -3.46
N ALA A 60 4.36 48.95 -3.26
CA ALA A 60 4.72 50.10 -2.41
C ALA A 60 3.89 51.38 -2.67
N SER A 61 3.23 51.49 -3.84
CA SER A 61 2.25 52.53 -4.16
C SER A 61 1.05 52.58 -3.20
N ASP A 62 0.73 51.48 -2.53
CA ASP A 62 -0.51 51.38 -1.75
C ASP A 62 -0.38 51.90 -0.31
N MET A 63 0.83 51.92 0.28
CA MET A 63 1.12 52.64 1.54
C MET A 63 0.80 54.13 1.40
N LEU A 64 1.18 54.74 0.27
CA LEU A 64 0.83 56.12 -0.07
C LEU A 64 -0.69 56.29 -0.26
N SER A 65 -1.37 55.32 -0.86
CA SER A 65 -2.83 55.37 -1.08
C SER A 65 -3.63 55.13 0.21
N TYR A 66 -3.08 54.41 1.19
CA TYR A 66 -3.62 54.28 2.54
C TYR A 66 -3.41 55.57 3.31
N ARG A 67 -2.21 56.18 3.29
CA ARG A 67 -1.97 57.53 3.86
C ARG A 67 -2.93 58.57 3.33
N GLN A 68 -3.18 58.60 2.02
CA GLN A 68 -4.12 59.55 1.43
C GLN A 68 -5.57 59.29 1.88
N ARG A 69 -5.96 58.03 2.04
CA ARG A 69 -7.30 57.66 2.52
C ARG A 69 -7.47 57.90 4.03
N HIS A 70 -6.43 57.66 4.83
CA HIS A 70 -6.47 57.86 6.28
C HIS A 70 -6.28 59.32 6.67
N ALA A 71 -5.40 60.06 5.99
CA ALA A 71 -5.29 61.52 6.15
C ALA A 71 -6.64 62.21 5.88
N ALA A 72 -7.38 61.77 4.86
CA ALA A 72 -8.72 62.28 4.58
C ALA A 72 -9.77 61.99 5.68
N THR A 73 -9.59 60.93 6.47
CA THR A 73 -10.45 60.62 7.63
C THR A 73 -9.99 61.29 8.93
N THR A 74 -8.69 61.57 9.09
CA THR A 74 -8.11 62.16 10.32
C THR A 74 -8.05 63.70 10.28
N ASP A 75 -7.92 64.31 9.10
CA ASP A 75 -7.98 65.78 8.89
C ASP A 75 -9.36 66.40 9.21
N GLY A 76 -10.39 65.58 9.43
CA GLY A 76 -11.72 66.03 9.82
C GLY A 76 -11.91 66.27 11.32
N SER A 77 -10.95 65.92 12.17
CA SER A 77 -11.08 66.11 13.63
C SER A 77 -10.54 67.47 14.07
N GLN A 78 -11.36 68.24 14.79
CA GLN A 78 -11.04 69.57 15.31
C GLN A 78 -9.79 69.60 16.21
N ASP A 79 -9.34 68.45 16.73
CA ASP A 79 -8.15 68.32 17.57
C ASP A 79 -6.83 68.48 16.78
N SER A 80 -6.77 68.10 15.50
CA SER A 80 -5.55 68.26 14.68
C SER A 80 -5.22 69.74 14.43
N VAL A 81 -6.25 70.53 14.12
CA VAL A 81 -6.15 71.97 13.87
C VAL A 81 -5.78 72.74 15.15
N ALA A 82 -6.36 72.34 16.29
CA ALA A 82 -6.04 72.94 17.59
C ALA A 82 -4.58 72.68 18.02
N VAL A 83 -4.03 71.49 17.74
CA VAL A 83 -2.63 71.17 18.05
C VAL A 83 -1.65 71.93 17.14
N THR A 84 -2.00 72.17 15.88
CA THR A 84 -1.21 73.05 15.00
C THR A 84 -1.29 74.53 15.40
N GLU A 85 -2.46 75.03 15.84
CA GLU A 85 -2.61 76.40 16.36
C GLU A 85 -1.78 76.61 17.64
N VAL A 86 -1.75 75.63 18.55
CA VAL A 86 -0.95 75.72 19.79
C VAL A 86 0.57 75.71 19.52
N ARG A 87 1.01 75.07 18.43
CA ARG A 87 2.41 75.13 17.96
C ARG A 87 2.79 76.50 17.39
N GLU A 88 1.88 77.16 16.68
CA GLU A 88 2.10 78.52 16.17
C GLU A 88 2.07 79.58 17.28
N LEU A 89 1.27 79.36 18.34
CA LEU A 89 1.18 80.27 19.49
C LEU A 89 2.44 80.28 20.38
N HIS A 90 3.22 79.18 20.45
CA HIS A 90 4.47 79.15 21.22
C HIS A 90 5.62 80.00 20.63
N HIS A 91 5.43 80.55 19.41
CA HIS A 91 6.43 81.38 18.73
C HIS A 91 6.08 82.88 18.75
N GLN A 92 4.96 83.29 19.38
CA GLN A 92 4.64 84.70 19.57
C GLN A 92 5.37 85.29 20.79
N LYS A 93 6.33 86.16 20.48
CA LYS A 93 7.18 86.93 21.39
C LYS A 93 6.37 87.65 22.49
N VAL A 94 6.58 87.23 23.75
CA VAL A 94 6.37 88.11 24.90
C VAL A 94 7.45 89.19 24.86
N THR A 95 7.02 90.43 24.63
CA THR A 95 7.89 91.60 24.67
C THR A 95 8.03 92.04 26.12
N THR A 96 9.21 91.83 26.71
CA THR A 96 9.64 92.60 27.89
C THR A 96 11.05 93.09 27.68
N THR A 97 11.13 94.41 27.80
CA THR A 97 12.25 95.31 27.61
C THR A 97 13.44 95.05 28.54
N THR A 98 14.61 95.43 28.02
CA THR A 98 15.89 95.77 28.67
C THR A 98 16.83 94.62 29.05
N THR A 99 17.88 94.41 28.26
CA THR A 99 19.22 95.02 28.46
C THR A 99 20.21 94.38 27.49
N THR A 100 20.94 95.23 26.79
CA THR A 100 22.05 94.97 25.87
C THR A 100 23.10 93.99 26.41
N HIS A 101 23.17 92.79 25.81
CA HIS A 101 24.37 92.01 25.47
C HIS A 101 23.96 90.56 25.11
N GLN A 102 23.51 90.27 23.87
CA GLN A 102 23.36 88.87 23.42
C GLN A 102 23.04 88.66 21.92
N THR A 103 23.60 89.44 20.99
CA THR A 103 23.37 89.21 19.54
C THR A 103 23.94 87.89 19.02
N ASN A 104 24.94 87.30 19.68
CA ASN A 104 25.53 86.01 19.29
C ASN A 104 24.81 84.75 19.83
N LYS A 105 23.80 84.86 20.72
CA LYS A 105 23.10 83.68 21.28
C LYS A 105 21.81 83.32 20.54
N VAL A 106 21.09 84.31 20.00
CA VAL A 106 19.82 84.09 19.30
C VAL A 106 20.02 83.34 17.98
N ASP A 107 21.09 83.66 17.23
CA ASP A 107 21.47 82.91 16.02
C ASP A 107 21.89 81.47 16.30
N LYS A 108 22.53 81.20 17.45
CA LYS A 108 22.95 79.84 17.83
C LYS A 108 21.76 78.96 18.23
N ILE A 109 20.72 79.52 18.83
CA ILE A 109 19.50 78.79 19.21
C ILE A 109 18.71 78.44 17.95
N ALA A 110 18.49 79.40 17.05
CA ALA A 110 17.83 79.16 15.78
C ALA A 110 18.60 78.16 14.90
N ALA A 111 19.93 78.28 14.82
CA ALA A 111 20.78 77.33 14.10
C ALA A 111 20.77 75.93 14.72
N ASN A 112 20.64 75.80 16.04
CA ASN A 112 20.54 74.50 16.70
C ASN A 112 19.17 73.85 16.46
N ALA A 113 18.08 74.62 16.53
CA ALA A 113 16.74 74.14 16.18
C ALA A 113 16.67 73.65 14.72
N MET A 114 17.29 74.38 13.79
CA MET A 114 17.40 73.98 12.39
C MET A 114 18.20 72.68 12.24
N ARG A 115 19.37 72.54 12.90
CA ARG A 115 20.14 71.29 12.88
C ARG A 115 19.40 70.08 13.47
N ARG A 116 18.57 70.29 14.50
CA ARG A 116 17.74 69.24 15.09
C ARG A 116 16.63 68.80 14.13
N ARG A 117 15.96 69.76 13.49
CA ARG A 117 15.00 69.49 12.41
C ARG A 117 15.64 68.71 11.29
N ASP A 118 16.77 69.18 10.77
CA ASP A 118 17.43 68.55 9.63
C ASP A 118 17.88 67.12 9.96
N ARG A 119 18.35 66.86 11.19
CA ARG A 119 18.62 65.48 11.67
C ARG A 119 17.37 64.61 11.73
N HIS A 120 16.25 65.13 12.24
CA HIS A 120 14.98 64.40 12.31
C HIS A 120 14.43 64.08 10.92
N THR A 121 14.38 65.08 10.02
CA THR A 121 13.94 64.90 8.63
C THR A 121 14.87 63.97 7.86
N ALA A 122 16.19 64.05 8.09
CA ALA A 122 17.16 63.12 7.50
C ALA A 122 16.90 61.67 7.95
N ALA A 123 16.65 61.45 9.25
CA ALA A 123 16.33 60.12 9.78
C ALA A 123 15.08 59.52 9.14
N GLN A 124 13.99 60.30 9.02
CA GLN A 124 12.77 59.87 8.33
C GLN A 124 13.02 59.55 6.85
N SER A 125 13.79 60.37 6.14
CA SER A 125 14.14 60.11 4.74
C SER A 125 14.99 58.84 4.58
N GLN A 126 15.89 58.60 5.52
CA GLN A 126 16.76 57.44 5.51
C GLN A 126 15.97 56.15 5.79
N TYR A 127 15.04 56.18 6.74
CA TYR A 127 14.11 55.07 7.00
C TYR A 127 13.31 54.71 5.75
N GLN A 128 12.73 55.69 5.06
CA GLN A 128 11.95 55.43 3.84
C GLN A 128 12.81 54.81 2.72
N LEU A 129 14.05 55.30 2.54
CA LEU A 129 15.00 54.71 1.58
C LEU A 129 15.36 53.28 1.94
N ARG A 130 15.58 52.99 3.23
CA ARG A 130 15.89 51.63 3.73
C ARG A 130 14.70 50.69 3.55
N LEU A 131 13.49 51.13 3.90
CA LEU A 131 12.28 50.34 3.74
C LEU A 131 12.03 49.98 2.26
N LYS A 132 12.28 50.93 1.35
CA LYS A 132 12.23 50.66 -0.09
C LYS A 132 13.25 49.61 -0.51
N ALA A 133 14.51 49.75 -0.10
CA ALA A 133 15.55 48.78 -0.41
C ALA A 133 15.24 47.37 0.13
N ILE A 134 14.69 47.27 1.35
CA ILE A 134 14.21 46.01 1.93
C ILE A 134 13.08 45.43 1.06
N SER A 135 12.12 46.25 0.64
CA SER A 135 11.01 45.79 -0.21
C SER A 135 11.49 45.25 -1.56
N ASP A 136 12.40 45.96 -2.23
CA ASP A 136 12.94 45.57 -3.54
C ASP A 136 13.71 44.24 -3.44
N GLN A 137 14.48 44.05 -2.36
CA GLN A 137 15.19 42.79 -2.09
C GLN A 137 14.23 41.62 -1.86
N LEU A 138 13.22 41.81 -1.01
CA LEU A 138 12.27 40.74 -0.69
C LEU A 138 11.38 40.39 -1.91
N GLU A 139 11.05 41.36 -2.75
CA GLU A 139 10.35 41.11 -4.02
C GLU A 139 11.20 40.24 -4.94
N THR A 140 12.51 40.50 -5.01
CA THR A 140 13.46 39.65 -5.74
C THR A 140 13.49 38.22 -5.19
N ASP A 141 13.47 38.06 -3.86
CA ASP A 141 13.42 36.75 -3.22
C ASP A 141 12.10 36.01 -3.50
N ILE A 142 10.95 36.71 -3.49
CA ILE A 142 9.64 36.15 -3.85
C ILE A 142 9.66 35.67 -5.30
N LEU A 143 10.19 36.47 -6.23
CA LEU A 143 10.30 36.09 -7.64
C LEU A 143 11.16 34.84 -7.80
N ARG A 144 12.31 34.78 -7.13
CA ARG A 144 13.21 33.63 -7.16
C ARG A 144 12.52 32.34 -6.71
N ILE A 145 11.85 32.34 -5.56
CA ILE A 145 11.15 31.14 -5.08
C ILE A 145 9.93 30.80 -5.95
N SER A 146 9.29 31.82 -6.54
CA SER A 146 8.15 31.64 -7.46
C SER A 146 8.57 31.02 -8.79
N ASP A 147 9.75 31.35 -9.31
CA ASP A 147 10.26 30.76 -10.54
C ASP A 147 10.77 29.34 -10.30
N ALA A 148 11.44 29.10 -9.17
CA ALA A 148 11.85 27.75 -8.77
C ALA A 148 10.66 26.78 -8.68
N ILE A 149 9.57 27.17 -8.02
CA ILE A 149 8.39 26.29 -7.96
C ILE A 149 7.77 26.08 -9.36
N LYS A 150 7.72 27.09 -10.23
CA LYS A 150 7.18 26.89 -11.59
C LYS A 150 7.97 25.82 -12.36
N GLU A 151 9.29 25.87 -12.28
CA GLU A 151 10.18 24.90 -12.92
C GLU A 151 9.96 23.48 -12.38
N GLU A 152 9.95 23.32 -11.05
CA GLU A 152 9.69 22.04 -10.38
C GLU A 152 8.32 21.46 -10.78
N LEU A 153 7.27 22.29 -10.77
CA LEU A 153 5.92 21.86 -11.15
C LEU A 153 5.83 21.49 -12.64
N ALA A 154 6.62 22.14 -13.51
CA ALA A 154 6.73 21.79 -14.92
C ALA A 154 7.49 20.47 -15.13
N GLY A 155 8.55 20.23 -14.36
CA GLY A 155 9.29 18.97 -14.34
C GLY A 155 8.40 17.80 -13.96
N VAL A 156 7.58 17.94 -12.92
CA VAL A 156 6.58 16.93 -12.53
C VAL A 156 5.56 16.68 -13.64
N ALA A 157 5.10 17.72 -14.32
CA ALA A 157 4.15 17.57 -15.43
C ALA A 157 4.76 16.80 -16.61
N ALA A 158 6.01 17.11 -16.99
CA ALA A 158 6.72 16.39 -18.04
C ALA A 158 6.99 14.93 -17.65
N ALA A 159 7.43 14.68 -16.42
CA ALA A 159 7.63 13.32 -15.93
C ALA A 159 6.32 12.52 -15.91
N THR A 160 5.21 13.13 -15.46
CA THR A 160 3.89 12.50 -15.48
C THR A 160 3.48 12.12 -16.92
N ALA A 161 3.71 13.00 -17.88
CA ALA A 161 3.42 12.72 -19.29
C ALA A 161 4.26 11.55 -19.84
N ASN A 162 5.55 11.46 -19.46
CA ASN A 162 6.41 10.34 -19.87
C ASN A 162 5.93 8.99 -19.34
N HIS A 163 5.49 8.92 -18.07
CA HIS A 163 4.92 7.70 -17.51
C HIS A 163 3.65 7.30 -18.25
N PHE A 164 2.77 8.25 -18.58
CA PHE A 164 1.57 7.95 -19.34
C PHE A 164 1.86 7.55 -20.80
N ALA A 165 2.87 8.14 -21.44
CA ALA A 165 3.29 7.71 -22.78
C ALA A 165 3.66 6.23 -22.81
N LEU A 166 4.40 5.75 -21.79
CA LEU A 166 4.74 4.34 -21.64
C LEU A 166 3.49 3.48 -21.35
N LEU A 167 2.60 3.95 -20.47
CA LEU A 167 1.34 3.28 -20.13
C LEU A 167 0.30 3.26 -21.26
N THR A 168 0.61 3.89 -22.40
CA THR A 168 -0.18 3.85 -23.64
C THR A 168 0.53 3.14 -24.79
N ASP A 169 1.78 2.70 -24.59
CA ASP A 169 2.56 2.02 -25.62
C ASP A 169 2.18 0.53 -25.72
N GLU A 170 1.34 0.18 -26.70
CA GLU A 170 0.79 -1.18 -26.85
C GLU A 170 1.88 -2.28 -26.90
N PRO A 171 2.97 -2.16 -27.68
CA PRO A 171 4.04 -3.15 -27.70
C PRO A 171 4.66 -3.41 -26.33
N TRP A 172 4.90 -2.35 -25.55
CA TRP A 172 5.38 -2.48 -24.18
C TRP A 172 4.33 -3.13 -23.28
N LEU A 173 3.07 -2.69 -23.36
CA LEU A 173 1.97 -3.20 -22.55
C LEU A 173 1.72 -4.70 -22.74
N ILE A 174 1.87 -5.22 -23.96
CA ILE A 174 1.72 -6.66 -24.26
C ILE A 174 2.84 -7.49 -23.60
N GLN A 175 4.03 -6.91 -23.45
CA GLN A 175 5.18 -7.58 -22.81
C GLN A 175 5.23 -7.35 -21.29
N ALA A 176 4.62 -6.27 -20.82
CA ALA A 176 4.64 -5.87 -19.43
C ALA A 176 3.83 -6.82 -18.55
N SER A 177 4.40 -7.19 -17.40
CA SER A 177 3.66 -7.86 -16.34
C SER A 177 2.75 -6.87 -15.59
N HIS A 178 1.71 -7.38 -14.91
CA HIS A 178 0.85 -6.53 -14.07
C HIS A 178 1.66 -5.77 -13.00
N ALA A 179 2.69 -6.43 -12.43
CA ALA A 179 3.58 -5.81 -11.47
C ALA A 179 4.29 -4.57 -12.03
N MET A 180 4.72 -4.60 -13.29
CA MET A 180 5.34 -3.44 -13.95
C MET A 180 4.36 -2.28 -14.15
N VAL A 181 3.09 -2.58 -14.46
CA VAL A 181 2.03 -1.56 -14.58
C VAL A 181 1.70 -0.93 -13.23
N VAL A 182 1.68 -1.73 -12.16
CA VAL A 182 1.54 -1.26 -10.78
C VAL A 182 2.76 -0.45 -10.34
N ASP A 183 3.95 -0.83 -10.77
CA ASP A 183 5.19 -0.11 -10.48
C ASP A 183 5.20 1.32 -11.08
N GLN A 184 4.62 1.49 -12.27
CA GLN A 184 4.40 2.84 -12.83
C GLN A 184 3.49 3.70 -11.94
N TRP A 185 2.52 3.09 -11.24
CA TRP A 185 1.71 3.83 -10.27
C TRP A 185 2.50 4.21 -9.03
N THR A 186 3.34 3.33 -8.49
CA THR A 186 4.18 3.69 -7.34
C THR A 186 5.07 4.89 -7.66
N HIS A 187 5.67 4.93 -8.85
CA HIS A 187 6.44 6.09 -9.30
C HIS A 187 5.59 7.36 -9.47
N LEU A 188 4.40 7.27 -10.09
CA LEU A 188 3.48 8.40 -10.19
C LEU A 188 3.05 8.91 -8.80
N ASN A 189 2.75 8.01 -7.88
CA ASN A 189 2.34 8.36 -6.52
C ASN A 189 3.47 9.06 -5.75
N GLU A 190 4.70 8.56 -5.84
CA GLU A 190 5.88 9.21 -5.25
C GLU A 190 6.14 10.59 -5.85
N LEU A 191 6.09 10.71 -7.18
CA LEU A 191 6.28 11.96 -7.90
C LEU A 191 5.27 13.03 -7.44
N TRP A 192 4.00 12.64 -7.30
CA TRP A 192 2.93 13.55 -6.86
C TRP A 192 2.97 13.85 -5.36
N SER A 193 3.38 12.91 -4.52
CA SER A 193 3.69 13.18 -3.11
C SER A 193 4.82 14.22 -2.99
N GLY A 194 5.86 14.09 -3.81
CA GLY A 194 6.94 15.06 -3.93
C GLY A 194 6.42 16.44 -4.35
N ARG A 195 5.58 16.51 -5.38
CA ARG A 195 4.92 17.75 -5.82
C ARG A 195 4.15 18.44 -4.71
N THR A 196 3.35 17.70 -3.93
CA THR A 196 2.64 18.25 -2.78
C THR A 196 3.61 18.82 -1.73
N CYS A 197 4.72 18.12 -1.47
CA CYS A 197 5.78 18.60 -0.57
C CYS A 197 6.40 19.92 -1.06
N THR A 198 6.72 20.00 -2.36
CA THR A 198 7.26 21.23 -2.99
C THR A 198 6.31 22.42 -2.84
N ILE A 199 4.99 22.21 -3.00
CA ILE A 199 3.99 23.28 -2.80
C ILE A 199 3.96 23.76 -1.34
N ARG A 200 4.08 22.84 -0.37
CA ARG A 200 4.17 23.21 1.06
C ARG A 200 5.45 23.99 1.35
N HIS A 201 6.59 23.50 0.85
CA HIS A 201 7.87 24.17 1.04
C HIS A 201 7.90 25.58 0.43
N PHE A 202 7.26 25.79 -0.72
CA PHE A 202 7.06 27.12 -1.27
C PHE A 202 6.23 28.02 -0.33
N GLY A 203 5.19 27.48 0.30
CA GLY A 203 4.43 28.19 1.33
C GLY A 203 5.28 28.58 2.54
N ASP A 204 6.10 27.65 3.04
CA ASP A 204 7.04 27.90 4.13
C ASP A 204 8.07 28.98 3.74
N GLY A 205 8.55 28.96 2.49
CA GLY A 205 9.44 29.97 1.93
C GLY A 205 8.81 31.36 1.88
N LEU A 206 7.55 31.47 1.45
CA LEU A 206 6.80 32.74 1.49
C LEU A 206 6.64 33.28 2.91
N GLU A 207 6.33 32.40 3.87
CA GLU A 207 6.20 32.79 5.28
C GLU A 207 7.55 33.22 5.88
N ALA A 208 8.64 32.53 5.54
CA ALA A 208 9.99 32.92 5.95
C ALA A 208 10.37 34.31 5.42
N ILE A 209 10.02 34.63 4.17
CA ILE A 209 10.24 35.97 3.59
C ILE A 209 9.48 37.04 4.39
N GLU A 210 8.22 36.80 4.77
CA GLU A 210 7.48 37.77 5.57
C GLU A 210 8.00 37.89 7.02
N GLN A 211 8.57 36.81 7.58
CA GLN A 211 9.30 36.88 8.85
C GLN A 211 10.56 37.73 8.74
N THR A 212 11.32 37.58 7.65
CA THR A 212 12.47 38.45 7.34
C THR A 212 12.04 39.91 7.17
N ARG A 213 10.92 40.17 6.46
CA ARG A 213 10.33 41.53 6.33
C ARG A 213 10.07 42.14 7.71
N SER A 214 9.37 41.40 8.57
CA SER A 214 9.04 41.87 9.92
C SER A 214 10.28 42.18 10.76
N ALA A 215 11.33 41.36 10.66
CA ALA A 215 12.56 41.54 11.41
C ALA A 215 13.36 42.77 10.93
N LEU A 216 13.58 42.88 9.61
CA LEU A 216 14.38 43.97 9.03
C LEU A 216 13.67 45.32 9.19
N ALA A 217 12.38 45.39 8.84
CA ALA A 217 11.63 46.64 8.91
C ALA A 217 11.35 47.05 10.36
N GLY A 218 11.21 46.09 11.29
CA GLY A 218 11.14 46.36 12.73
C GLY A 218 12.44 46.95 13.30
N ALA A 219 13.59 46.45 12.87
CA ALA A 219 14.89 46.99 13.28
C ALA A 219 15.12 48.42 12.76
N GLU A 220 14.76 48.70 11.50
CA GLU A 220 14.83 50.05 10.94
C GLU A 220 13.85 51.02 11.62
N LEU A 221 12.67 50.55 12.01
CA LEU A 221 11.69 51.36 12.75
C LEU A 221 12.22 51.72 14.15
N GLN A 222 12.85 50.76 14.84
CA GLN A 222 13.50 51.01 16.13
C GLN A 222 14.62 52.05 16.01
N LEU A 223 15.47 51.93 14.99
CA LEU A 223 16.55 52.89 14.73
C LEU A 223 16.01 54.29 14.44
N LEU A 224 14.89 54.39 13.71
CA LEU A 224 14.21 55.66 13.47
C LEU A 224 13.75 56.29 14.79
N THR A 225 13.11 55.52 15.68
CA THR A 225 12.66 56.00 17.00
C THR A 225 13.81 56.55 17.81
N GLU A 226 14.89 55.79 17.96
CA GLU A 226 16.10 56.19 18.71
C GLU A 226 16.71 57.48 18.15
N THR A 227 16.80 57.59 16.82
CA THR A 227 17.40 58.75 16.14
C THR A 227 16.51 60.00 16.24
N CYS A 228 15.19 59.85 16.12
CA CYS A 228 14.23 60.95 16.24
C CYS A 228 14.15 61.49 17.69
N VAL A 229 14.16 60.61 18.69
CA VAL A 229 14.23 61.01 20.11
C VAL A 229 15.55 61.72 20.41
N ALA A 230 16.68 61.19 19.94
CA ALA A 230 18.01 61.80 20.12
C ALA A 230 18.14 63.15 19.40
N ALA A 231 17.45 63.36 18.28
CA ALA A 231 17.43 64.63 17.58
C ALA A 231 16.77 65.75 18.41
N ALA A 232 15.87 65.42 19.35
CA ALA A 232 15.18 66.34 20.26
C ALA A 232 14.57 67.56 19.54
N TYR A 233 14.06 67.33 18.32
CA TYR A 233 13.34 68.32 17.51
C TYR A 233 11.84 68.36 17.88
N VAL A 234 11.28 67.19 18.14
CA VAL A 234 9.87 66.93 18.46
C VAL A 234 9.83 66.26 19.85
N LEU A 235 8.74 66.43 20.59
CA LEU A 235 8.61 65.82 21.92
C LEU A 235 8.54 64.28 21.80
N PRO A 236 9.14 63.50 22.71
CA PRO A 236 9.13 62.04 22.63
C PRO A 236 7.74 61.41 22.42
N PRO A 237 6.65 61.85 23.09
CA PRO A 237 5.31 61.30 22.86
C PRO A 237 4.77 61.55 21.44
N GLU A 238 5.22 62.62 20.79
CA GLU A 238 4.84 62.93 19.40
C GLU A 238 5.65 62.09 18.40
N VAL A 239 6.90 61.74 18.74
CA VAL A 239 7.71 60.77 17.97
C VAL A 239 7.09 59.38 18.09
N GLU A 240 6.71 58.95 19.29
CA GLU A 240 6.05 57.66 19.55
C GLU A 240 4.77 57.50 18.72
N ARG A 241 3.88 58.49 18.71
CA ARG A 241 2.66 58.46 17.86
C ARG A 241 2.97 58.31 16.37
N ALA A 242 3.97 59.04 15.87
CA ALA A 242 4.36 58.93 14.47
C ALA A 242 4.94 57.55 14.12
N ILE A 243 5.65 56.92 15.07
CA ILE A 243 6.17 55.56 14.93
C ILE A 243 5.05 54.52 15.02
N GLU A 244 4.05 54.72 15.88
CA GLU A 244 2.87 53.85 15.97
C GLU A 244 2.09 53.82 14.64
N ASP A 245 1.94 54.97 13.98
CA ASP A 245 1.31 55.05 12.67
C ASP A 245 2.09 54.24 11.61
N GLU A 246 3.42 54.38 11.55
CA GLU A 246 4.28 53.61 10.65
C GLU A 246 4.26 52.10 10.97
N ALA A 247 4.28 51.73 12.26
CA ALA A 247 4.17 50.35 12.70
C ALA A 247 2.82 49.74 12.30
N HIS A 248 1.74 50.51 12.42
CA HIS A 248 0.40 50.08 12.01
C HIS A 248 0.34 49.81 10.50
N GLU A 249 0.86 50.71 9.67
CA GLU A 249 0.92 50.53 8.22
C GLU A 249 1.70 49.25 7.84
N LEU A 250 2.88 49.05 8.43
CA LEU A 250 3.70 47.85 8.23
C LEU A 250 2.97 46.57 8.62
N ASN A 251 2.23 46.59 9.72
CA ASN A 251 1.43 45.46 10.18
C ASN A 251 0.29 45.12 9.22
N VAL A 252 -0.38 46.14 8.66
CA VAL A 252 -1.43 45.94 7.64
C VAL A 252 -0.86 45.25 6.41
N VAL A 253 0.33 45.65 5.95
CA VAL A 253 1.02 45.01 4.81
C VAL A 253 1.37 43.55 5.13
N LEU A 254 2.00 43.27 6.28
CA LEU A 254 2.36 41.91 6.69
C LEU A 254 1.14 40.97 6.77
N ILE A 255 0.05 41.44 7.40
CA ILE A 255 -1.18 40.66 7.54
C ILE A 255 -1.78 40.37 6.16
N THR A 256 -1.82 41.37 5.29
CA THR A 256 -2.40 41.23 3.95
C THR A 256 -1.58 40.26 3.10
N ASN A 257 -0.25 40.38 3.12
CA ASN A 257 0.65 39.50 2.38
C ASN A 257 0.57 38.04 2.88
N ARG A 258 0.66 37.83 4.20
CA ARG A 258 0.50 36.50 4.78
C ARG A 258 -0.85 35.88 4.41
N ARG A 259 -1.93 36.66 4.47
CA ARG A 259 -3.26 36.21 4.04
C ARG A 259 -3.27 35.83 2.56
N SER A 260 -2.65 36.61 1.67
CA SER A 260 -2.57 36.29 0.25
C SER A 260 -1.74 35.03 -0.03
N HIS A 261 -0.61 34.86 0.66
CA HIS A 261 0.28 33.70 0.52
C HIS A 261 -0.42 32.44 1.00
N CYS A 262 -1.04 32.45 2.18
CA CYS A 262 -1.84 31.34 2.68
C CYS A 262 -2.97 30.97 1.71
N HIS A 263 -3.66 31.96 1.13
CA HIS A 263 -4.73 31.72 0.18
C HIS A 263 -4.21 31.14 -1.14
N LEU A 264 -3.07 31.62 -1.65
CA LEU A 264 -2.42 31.07 -2.84
C LEU A 264 -2.05 29.60 -2.63
N VAL A 265 -1.32 29.29 -1.55
CA VAL A 265 -0.89 27.93 -1.20
C VAL A 265 -2.10 27.02 -1.01
N SER A 266 -3.15 27.49 -0.33
CA SER A 266 -4.39 26.72 -0.15
C SER A 266 -5.06 26.38 -1.49
N ARG A 267 -5.09 27.34 -2.43
CA ARG A 267 -5.62 27.10 -3.78
C ARG A 267 -4.76 26.12 -4.57
N MET A 268 -3.43 26.25 -4.47
CA MET A 268 -2.50 25.34 -5.12
C MET A 268 -2.65 23.91 -4.60
N LEU A 269 -2.71 23.71 -3.27
CA LEU A 269 -2.91 22.40 -2.66
C LEU A 269 -4.28 21.80 -3.01
N LYS A 270 -5.34 22.62 -3.07
CA LYS A 270 -6.65 22.15 -3.51
C LYS A 270 -6.61 21.66 -4.97
N GLU A 271 -6.00 22.45 -5.86
CA GLU A 271 -5.83 22.08 -7.26
C GLU A 271 -4.94 20.85 -7.43
N ASP A 272 -3.91 20.72 -6.60
CA ASP A 272 -3.01 19.57 -6.56
C ASP A 272 -3.76 18.27 -6.28
N VAL A 273 -4.66 18.27 -5.29
CA VAL A 273 -5.52 17.12 -4.98
C VAL A 273 -6.42 16.78 -6.16
N HIS A 274 -7.05 17.77 -6.81
CA HIS A 274 -7.89 17.51 -7.99
C HIS A 274 -7.11 16.87 -9.14
N LYS A 275 -5.91 17.38 -9.41
CA LYS A 275 -5.06 16.81 -10.47
C LYS A 275 -4.54 15.43 -10.10
N PHE A 276 -4.17 15.19 -8.84
CA PHE A 276 -3.73 13.87 -8.37
C PHE A 276 -4.85 12.83 -8.53
N VAL A 277 -6.09 13.18 -8.19
CA VAL A 277 -7.25 12.32 -8.44
C VAL A 277 -7.38 12.01 -9.93
N ASN A 278 -7.22 13.00 -10.81
CA ASN A 278 -7.26 12.76 -12.25
C ASN A 278 -6.13 11.82 -12.73
N VAL A 279 -4.91 11.99 -12.21
CA VAL A 279 -3.79 11.07 -12.50
C VAL A 279 -4.10 9.67 -12.02
N ARG A 280 -4.68 9.51 -10.83
CA ARG A 280 -5.12 8.22 -10.31
C ARG A 280 -6.15 7.56 -11.22
N THR A 281 -7.20 8.29 -11.58
CA THR A 281 -8.26 7.77 -12.47
C THR A 281 -7.70 7.41 -13.85
N THR A 282 -6.83 8.23 -14.41
CA THR A 282 -6.20 7.97 -15.71
C THR A 282 -5.34 6.70 -15.66
N TRP A 283 -4.55 6.51 -14.59
CA TRP A 283 -3.78 5.27 -14.40
C TRP A 283 -4.70 4.05 -14.25
N GLU A 284 -5.80 4.16 -13.50
CA GLU A 284 -6.77 3.07 -13.37
C GLU A 284 -7.40 2.69 -14.72
N ASP A 285 -7.64 3.67 -15.59
CA ASP A 285 -8.10 3.44 -16.96
C ASP A 285 -7.01 2.77 -17.81
N CYS A 286 -5.76 3.20 -17.74
CA CYS A 286 -4.61 2.55 -18.38
C CYS A 286 -4.44 1.09 -17.92
N GLU A 287 -4.55 0.83 -16.61
CA GLU A 287 -4.48 -0.52 -16.06
C GLU A 287 -5.63 -1.39 -16.60
N ARG A 288 -6.83 -0.83 -16.69
CA ARG A 288 -7.99 -1.52 -17.28
C ARG A 288 -7.78 -1.81 -18.77
N HIS A 289 -7.20 -0.87 -19.51
CA HIS A 289 -6.85 -1.06 -20.91
C HIS A 289 -5.78 -2.13 -21.10
N TRP A 290 -4.71 -2.11 -20.29
CA TRP A 290 -3.68 -3.16 -20.27
C TRP A 290 -4.29 -4.55 -20.09
N ARG A 291 -5.29 -4.68 -19.18
CA ARG A 291 -6.01 -5.94 -18.98
C ARG A 291 -6.75 -6.40 -20.24
N VAL A 292 -7.52 -5.51 -20.86
CA VAL A 292 -8.27 -5.83 -22.09
C VAL A 292 -7.32 -6.21 -23.22
N LEU A 293 -6.28 -5.41 -23.44
CA LEU A 293 -5.28 -5.63 -24.48
C LEU A 293 -4.59 -6.99 -24.33
N ASN A 294 -4.12 -7.32 -23.13
CA ASN A 294 -3.43 -8.60 -22.88
C ASN A 294 -4.38 -9.80 -22.97
N HIS A 295 -5.64 -9.64 -22.55
CA HIS A 295 -6.66 -10.67 -22.72
C HIS A 295 -6.92 -10.96 -24.20
N ASP A 296 -7.19 -9.92 -24.98
CA ASP A 296 -7.49 -10.04 -26.41
C ASP A 296 -6.27 -10.57 -27.18
N HIS A 297 -5.07 -10.10 -26.85
CA HIS A 297 -3.82 -10.59 -27.42
C HIS A 297 -3.61 -12.08 -27.14
N ALA A 298 -3.83 -12.55 -25.91
CA ALA A 298 -3.68 -13.96 -25.57
C ALA A 298 -4.67 -14.85 -26.35
N ILE A 299 -5.93 -14.42 -26.50
CA ILE A 299 -6.93 -15.12 -27.30
C ILE A 299 -6.54 -15.14 -28.78
N HIS A 300 -6.08 -14.01 -29.31
CA HIS A 300 -5.64 -13.90 -30.70
C HIS A 300 -4.47 -14.84 -30.98
N MET A 301 -3.43 -14.83 -30.12
CA MET A 301 -2.27 -15.71 -30.26
C MET A 301 -2.66 -17.20 -30.17
N PHE A 302 -3.57 -17.56 -29.28
CA PHE A 302 -4.09 -18.92 -29.19
C PHE A 302 -4.79 -19.36 -30.48
N LYS A 303 -5.69 -18.52 -31.03
CA LYS A 303 -6.39 -18.81 -32.29
C LYS A 303 -5.41 -18.93 -33.47
N ALA A 304 -4.52 -17.96 -33.61
CA ALA A 304 -3.49 -17.97 -34.66
C ALA A 304 -2.61 -19.23 -34.58
N THR A 305 -2.30 -19.69 -33.36
CA THR A 305 -1.52 -20.92 -33.17
C THR A 305 -2.31 -22.17 -33.59
N LEU A 306 -3.59 -22.28 -33.22
CA LEU A 306 -4.43 -23.41 -33.63
C LEU A 306 -4.69 -23.45 -35.14
N GLU A 307 -4.72 -22.30 -35.80
CA GLU A 307 -4.89 -22.18 -37.26
C GLU A 307 -3.58 -22.44 -38.02
N SER A 308 -2.44 -22.43 -37.34
CA SER A 308 -1.13 -22.68 -37.94
C SER A 308 -0.93 -24.14 -38.33
N ASP A 309 0.07 -24.38 -39.19
CA ASP A 309 0.48 -25.70 -39.64
C ASP A 309 0.85 -26.65 -38.49
N LEU A 310 1.14 -26.13 -37.30
CA LEU A 310 1.39 -26.97 -36.12
C LEU A 310 0.20 -27.90 -35.80
N TYR A 311 -1.03 -27.47 -36.09
CA TYR A 311 -2.26 -28.21 -35.79
C TYR A 311 -3.09 -28.57 -37.02
N THR A 312 -3.13 -27.71 -38.05
CA THR A 312 -3.87 -27.98 -39.29
C THR A 312 -3.12 -28.94 -40.22
N HIS A 313 -1.79 -28.82 -40.28
CA HIS A 313 -0.91 -29.68 -41.09
C HIS A 313 0.34 -30.14 -40.31
N PRO A 314 0.19 -30.92 -39.22
CA PRO A 314 1.26 -31.13 -38.26
C PRO A 314 2.52 -31.74 -38.91
N PRO A 315 3.69 -31.08 -38.85
CA PRO A 315 4.91 -31.58 -39.49
C PRO A 315 5.36 -32.94 -38.96
N ARG A 316 5.17 -33.19 -37.65
CA ARG A 316 5.51 -34.47 -37.00
C ARG A 316 4.71 -35.64 -37.58
N LEU A 317 3.42 -35.43 -37.84
CA LEU A 317 2.54 -36.46 -38.42
C LEU A 317 2.93 -36.75 -39.87
N HIS A 318 3.21 -35.70 -40.65
CA HIS A 318 3.66 -35.84 -42.04
C HIS A 318 5.00 -36.57 -42.14
N ALA A 319 5.96 -36.29 -41.26
CA ALA A 319 7.24 -36.99 -41.24
C ALA A 319 7.07 -38.51 -41.02
N ILE A 320 6.12 -38.94 -40.17
CA ILE A 320 5.81 -40.36 -39.96
C ILE A 320 5.23 -40.98 -41.24
N LEU A 321 4.28 -40.30 -41.88
CA LEU A 321 3.65 -40.78 -43.11
C LEU A 321 4.64 -40.86 -44.29
N GLU A 322 5.54 -39.89 -44.41
CA GLU A 322 6.59 -39.89 -45.43
C GLU A 322 7.55 -41.08 -45.23
N LYS A 323 7.96 -41.33 -43.97
CA LYS A 323 8.80 -42.47 -43.63
C LYS A 323 8.11 -43.81 -43.88
N LEU A 324 6.84 -43.94 -43.49
CA LEU A 324 6.02 -45.12 -43.80
C LEU A 324 5.98 -45.39 -45.31
N ARG A 325 5.75 -44.35 -46.11
CA ARG A 325 5.71 -44.47 -47.57
C ARG A 325 7.07 -44.91 -48.13
N ALA A 326 8.16 -44.33 -47.66
CA ALA A 326 9.52 -44.70 -48.07
C ALA A 326 9.83 -46.18 -47.75
N ASP A 327 9.48 -46.62 -46.53
CA ASP A 327 9.67 -48.01 -46.10
C ASP A 327 8.80 -48.99 -46.91
N GLN A 328 7.55 -48.64 -47.21
CA GLN A 328 6.67 -49.45 -48.06
C GLN A 328 7.24 -49.62 -49.46
N VAL A 329 7.77 -48.54 -50.05
CA VAL A 329 8.44 -48.58 -51.36
C VAL A 329 9.70 -49.46 -51.30
N ALA A 330 10.49 -49.35 -50.23
CA ALA A 330 11.70 -50.17 -50.04
C ALA A 330 11.37 -51.66 -49.93
N VAL A 331 10.36 -52.03 -49.13
CA VAL A 331 9.91 -53.41 -48.96
C VAL A 331 9.37 -53.97 -50.28
N HIS A 332 8.55 -53.19 -51.00
CA HIS A 332 8.03 -53.61 -52.29
C HIS A 332 9.16 -53.88 -53.29
N THR A 333 10.09 -52.94 -53.42
CA THR A 333 11.14 -52.97 -54.45
C THR A 333 12.21 -54.01 -54.14
N ASN A 334 12.66 -54.09 -52.88
CA ASN A 334 13.84 -54.87 -52.50
C ASN A 334 13.48 -56.29 -52.04
N GLU A 335 12.31 -56.49 -51.42
CA GLU A 335 11.93 -57.78 -50.85
C GLU A 335 10.85 -58.47 -51.70
N ARG A 336 9.71 -57.80 -51.92
CA ARG A 336 8.54 -58.41 -52.58
C ARG A 336 8.84 -58.78 -54.03
N LEU A 337 9.39 -57.87 -54.82
CA LEU A 337 9.74 -58.15 -56.21
C LEU A 337 10.84 -59.21 -56.32
N ALA A 338 11.80 -59.25 -55.40
CA ALA A 338 12.85 -60.27 -55.36
C ALA A 338 12.27 -61.67 -55.10
N LEU A 339 11.34 -61.79 -54.15
CA LEU A 339 10.64 -63.06 -53.87
C LEU A 339 9.78 -63.50 -55.06
N LEU A 340 9.07 -62.58 -55.71
CA LEU A 340 8.26 -62.88 -56.91
C LEU A 340 9.13 -63.34 -58.09
N SER A 341 10.31 -62.74 -58.28
CA SER A 341 11.27 -63.19 -59.30
C SER A 341 11.79 -64.60 -59.01
N GLN A 342 12.07 -64.92 -57.74
CA GLN A 342 12.45 -66.29 -57.36
C GLN A 342 11.32 -67.28 -57.59
N LEU A 343 10.06 -66.89 -57.37
CA LEU A 343 8.89 -67.71 -57.66
C LEU A 343 8.77 -68.03 -59.16
N ASP A 344 8.99 -67.04 -60.03
CA ASP A 344 9.03 -67.24 -61.49
C ASP A 344 10.16 -68.21 -61.92
N GLY A 345 11.33 -68.07 -61.28
CA GLY A 345 12.46 -69.00 -61.47
C GLY A 345 12.18 -70.45 -61.04
N LEU A 346 11.25 -70.68 -60.10
CA LEU A 346 10.84 -72.03 -59.70
C LEU A 346 9.97 -72.73 -60.76
N VAL A 347 9.17 -71.96 -61.50
CA VAL A 347 8.33 -72.46 -62.60
C VAL A 347 9.20 -72.94 -63.76
N THR A 348 10.34 -72.29 -64.00
CA THR A 348 11.26 -72.60 -65.10
C THR A 348 12.42 -73.53 -64.72
N GLY A 349 12.84 -73.55 -63.45
CA GLY A 349 14.03 -74.27 -62.94
C GLY A 349 13.76 -75.59 -62.19
N GLY A 350 12.55 -76.14 -62.31
CA GLY A 350 12.15 -77.42 -61.74
C GLY A 350 11.62 -77.34 -60.29
N LEU A 351 10.40 -77.85 -60.11
CA LEU A 351 9.65 -77.87 -58.85
C LEU A 351 10.15 -78.98 -57.92
N SER A 352 10.48 -78.62 -56.67
CA SER A 352 10.66 -79.58 -55.57
C SER A 352 9.93 -79.11 -54.32
N THR A 353 9.45 -80.07 -53.51
CA THR A 353 8.71 -79.79 -52.28
C THR A 353 9.48 -78.87 -51.33
N GLU A 354 10.80 -79.08 -51.20
CA GLU A 354 11.68 -78.29 -50.36
C GLU A 354 11.84 -76.83 -50.82
N LYS A 355 11.86 -76.60 -52.14
CA LYS A 355 11.96 -75.25 -52.72
C LYS A 355 10.65 -74.50 -52.57
N VAL A 356 9.51 -75.17 -52.79
CA VAL A 356 8.17 -74.60 -52.61
C VAL A 356 7.94 -74.25 -51.13
N GLN A 357 8.28 -75.15 -50.21
CA GLN A 357 8.12 -74.91 -48.77
C GLN A 357 8.93 -73.69 -48.30
N ARG A 358 10.19 -73.57 -48.76
CA ARG A 358 11.02 -72.40 -48.46
C ARG A 358 10.40 -71.09 -48.97
N MET A 359 9.83 -71.11 -50.17
CA MET A 359 9.16 -69.93 -50.74
C MET A 359 7.91 -69.53 -49.95
N VAL A 360 7.08 -70.51 -49.56
CA VAL A 360 5.89 -70.28 -48.73
C VAL A 360 6.29 -69.68 -47.37
N SER A 361 7.32 -70.22 -46.72
CA SER A 361 7.84 -69.67 -45.46
C SER A 361 8.37 -68.25 -45.63
N ALA A 362 9.13 -67.97 -46.70
CA ALA A 362 9.66 -66.63 -46.95
C ALA A 362 8.56 -65.58 -47.20
N LEU A 363 7.50 -65.96 -47.93
CA LEU A 363 6.32 -65.10 -48.13
C LEU A 363 5.58 -64.87 -46.80
N ALA A 364 5.36 -65.92 -46.00
CA ALA A 364 4.71 -65.80 -44.69
C ALA A 364 5.52 -64.89 -43.74
N ASP A 365 6.84 -65.03 -43.71
CA ASP A 365 7.73 -64.18 -42.92
C ASP A 365 7.70 -62.72 -43.38
N MET A 366 7.67 -62.47 -44.70
CA MET A 366 7.54 -61.13 -45.26
C MET A 366 6.22 -60.49 -44.85
N TYR A 367 5.10 -61.20 -45.00
CA TYR A 367 3.78 -60.73 -44.57
C TYR A 367 3.74 -60.39 -43.08
N LYS A 368 4.29 -61.27 -42.23
CA LYS A 368 4.36 -61.05 -40.79
C LYS A 368 5.18 -59.79 -40.45
N LYS A 369 6.35 -59.60 -41.07
CA LYS A 369 7.18 -58.40 -40.87
C LYS A 369 6.49 -57.13 -41.35
N GLU A 370 5.72 -57.20 -42.43
CA GLU A 370 4.93 -56.07 -42.94
C GLU A 370 3.80 -55.71 -41.98
N GLU A 371 3.10 -56.70 -41.42
CA GLU A 371 2.08 -56.50 -40.39
C GLU A 371 2.67 -55.87 -39.12
N GLU A 372 3.78 -56.40 -38.60
CA GLU A 372 4.49 -55.85 -37.43
C GLU A 372 4.93 -54.40 -37.67
N ARG A 373 5.46 -54.09 -38.86
CA ARG A 373 5.89 -52.73 -39.21
C ARG A 373 4.71 -51.77 -39.33
N ASN A 374 3.61 -52.20 -39.96
CA ASN A 374 2.40 -51.40 -40.06
C ASN A 374 1.83 -51.12 -38.67
N ALA A 375 1.77 -52.12 -37.79
CA ALA A 375 1.33 -51.94 -36.40
C ALA A 375 2.20 -50.89 -35.68
N ALA A 376 3.53 -50.97 -35.81
CA ALA A 376 4.44 -49.99 -35.23
C ALA A 376 4.23 -48.56 -35.77
N TYR A 377 3.88 -48.41 -37.06
CA TYR A 377 3.56 -47.10 -37.63
C TYR A 377 2.19 -46.59 -37.19
N PHE A 378 1.18 -47.46 -37.05
CA PHE A 378 -0.11 -47.09 -36.47
C PHE A 378 0.06 -46.59 -35.04
N ASP A 379 0.83 -47.30 -34.20
CA ASP A 379 1.11 -46.88 -32.83
C ASP A 379 1.81 -45.51 -32.77
N GLN A 380 2.77 -45.27 -33.67
CA GLN A 380 3.43 -43.96 -33.80
C GLN A 380 2.45 -42.85 -34.20
N LEU A 381 1.56 -43.10 -35.16
CA LEU A 381 0.56 -42.14 -35.60
C LEU A 381 -0.45 -41.82 -34.48
N PHE A 382 -0.97 -42.84 -33.79
CA PHE A 382 -1.89 -42.65 -32.67
C PHE A 382 -1.24 -41.91 -31.50
N THR A 383 0.01 -42.25 -31.19
CA THR A 383 0.79 -41.54 -30.17
C THR A 383 0.99 -40.08 -30.56
N CYS A 384 1.42 -39.81 -31.80
CA CYS A 384 1.60 -38.45 -32.30
C CYS A 384 0.30 -37.64 -32.25
N GLN A 385 -0.82 -38.24 -32.66
CA GLN A 385 -2.13 -37.58 -32.62
C GLN A 385 -2.56 -37.27 -31.18
N ARG A 386 -2.39 -38.22 -30.25
CA ARG A 386 -2.69 -38.02 -28.83
C ARG A 386 -1.83 -36.89 -28.25
N ASP A 387 -0.55 -36.86 -28.58
CA ASP A 387 0.37 -35.83 -28.08
C ASP A 387 -0.03 -34.44 -28.60
N ILE A 388 -0.39 -34.30 -29.88
CA ILE A 388 -0.91 -33.05 -30.46
C ILE A 388 -2.17 -32.58 -29.70
N VAL A 389 -3.12 -33.50 -29.42
CA VAL A 389 -4.33 -33.18 -28.67
C VAL A 389 -4.01 -32.77 -27.23
N ALA A 390 -3.06 -33.45 -26.58
CA ALA A 390 -2.62 -33.11 -25.23
C ALA A 390 -1.93 -31.74 -25.18
N GLU A 391 -1.08 -31.42 -26.15
CA GLU A 391 -0.44 -30.11 -26.30
C GLU A 391 -1.47 -28.99 -26.50
N ALA A 392 -2.49 -29.21 -27.35
CA ALA A 392 -3.59 -28.26 -27.53
C ALA A 392 -4.41 -28.06 -26.24
N ALA A 393 -4.68 -29.13 -25.49
CA ALA A 393 -5.36 -29.05 -24.20
C ALA A 393 -4.54 -28.25 -23.19
N ALA A 394 -3.24 -28.51 -23.08
CA ALA A 394 -2.34 -27.76 -22.20
C ALA A 394 -2.28 -26.26 -22.57
N MET A 395 -2.24 -25.94 -23.87
CA MET A 395 -2.26 -24.56 -24.34
C MET A 395 -3.58 -23.85 -23.98
N ARG A 396 -4.71 -24.55 -24.08
CA ARG A 396 -6.00 -24.01 -23.64
C ARG A 396 -6.01 -23.71 -22.13
N GLU A 397 -5.43 -24.59 -21.31
CA GLU A 397 -5.32 -24.33 -19.86
C GLU A 397 -4.41 -23.14 -19.57
N LEU A 398 -3.31 -22.98 -20.30
CA LEU A 398 -2.44 -21.80 -20.20
C LEU A 398 -3.18 -20.50 -20.58
N LEU A 399 -3.99 -20.53 -21.63
CA LEU A 399 -4.84 -19.41 -22.02
C LEU A 399 -5.83 -19.07 -20.89
N ARG A 400 -6.51 -20.07 -20.32
CA ARG A 400 -7.45 -19.85 -19.21
C ARG A 400 -6.76 -19.20 -18.01
N ALA A 401 -5.61 -19.71 -17.60
CA ALA A 401 -4.83 -19.15 -16.51
C ALA A 401 -4.42 -17.69 -16.80
N THR A 402 -3.98 -17.41 -18.03
CA THR A 402 -3.64 -16.05 -18.47
C THR A 402 -4.84 -15.12 -18.42
N CYS A 403 -5.98 -15.55 -18.97
CA CYS A 403 -7.23 -14.79 -18.96
C CYS A 403 -7.76 -14.58 -17.55
N HIS A 404 -7.59 -15.54 -16.64
CA HIS A 404 -7.95 -15.38 -15.23
C HIS A 404 -7.08 -14.30 -14.58
N ARG A 405 -5.75 -14.39 -14.71
CA ARG A 405 -4.81 -13.43 -14.12
C ARG A 405 -5.03 -12.00 -14.64
N VAL A 406 -5.28 -11.85 -15.93
CA VAL A 406 -5.44 -10.54 -16.56
C VAL A 406 -6.87 -10.00 -16.39
N GLY A 407 -7.88 -10.87 -16.49
CA GLY A 407 -9.29 -10.49 -16.44
C GLY A 407 -9.89 -10.44 -15.04
N ALA A 408 -9.26 -11.03 -14.02
CA ALA A 408 -9.72 -10.95 -12.64
C ALA A 408 -9.62 -9.50 -12.15
N LYS A 409 -10.77 -8.88 -11.91
CA LYS A 409 -10.88 -7.54 -11.28
C LYS A 409 -10.68 -7.62 -9.77
N ALA A 410 -10.78 -8.80 -9.18
CA ALA A 410 -10.53 -9.01 -7.77
C ALA A 410 -9.03 -9.06 -7.51
N LYS A 411 -8.60 -8.46 -6.39
CA LYS A 411 -7.22 -8.65 -5.90
C LYS A 411 -7.01 -10.14 -5.69
N GLU A 412 -6.01 -10.70 -6.36
CA GLU A 412 -5.65 -12.11 -6.18
C GLU A 412 -5.30 -12.34 -4.70
N GLY A 413 -5.87 -13.40 -4.12
CA GLY A 413 -5.56 -13.78 -2.73
C GLY A 413 -4.10 -14.17 -2.60
N ALA A 414 -3.51 -14.02 -1.41
CA ALA A 414 -2.12 -14.40 -1.14
C ALA A 414 -1.95 -15.93 -1.02
N LEU A 415 -2.56 -16.71 -1.91
CA LEU A 415 -2.68 -18.17 -1.81
C LEU A 415 -1.30 -18.85 -1.79
N ALA A 416 -0.39 -18.45 -2.69
CA ALA A 416 0.97 -18.99 -2.74
C ALA A 416 1.78 -18.68 -1.47
N THR A 417 1.64 -17.46 -0.94
CA THR A 417 2.28 -17.07 0.32
C THR A 417 1.77 -17.90 1.49
N ILE A 418 0.45 -18.10 1.58
CA ILE A 418 -0.19 -18.92 2.62
C ILE A 418 0.25 -20.39 2.50
N ALA A 419 0.29 -20.94 1.28
CA ALA A 419 0.78 -22.30 1.04
C ALA A 419 2.25 -22.46 1.50
N THR A 420 3.10 -21.47 1.25
CA THR A 420 4.50 -21.47 1.70
C THR A 420 4.60 -21.41 3.24
N GLN A 421 3.74 -20.62 3.88
CA GLN A 421 3.66 -20.56 5.35
C GLN A 421 3.22 -21.90 5.95
N LEU A 422 2.20 -22.54 5.37
CA LEU A 422 1.77 -23.88 5.77
C LEU A 422 2.85 -24.93 5.54
N THR A 423 3.56 -24.87 4.42
CA THR A 423 4.71 -25.76 4.13
C THR A 423 5.76 -25.65 5.22
N THR A 424 6.08 -24.42 5.64
CA THR A 424 7.07 -24.15 6.70
C THR A 424 6.60 -24.71 8.04
N LEU A 425 5.34 -24.51 8.40
CA LEU A 425 4.72 -25.03 9.62
C LEU A 425 4.68 -26.56 9.64
N LEU A 426 4.40 -27.21 8.51
CA LEU A 426 4.39 -28.67 8.37
C LEU A 426 5.81 -29.28 8.39
N ALA A 427 6.83 -28.51 8.03
CA ALA A 427 8.23 -28.95 8.05
C ALA A 427 8.90 -28.79 9.43
N ASP A 428 8.29 -28.07 10.37
CA ASP A 428 8.84 -27.85 11.71
C ASP A 428 8.81 -29.14 12.55
N LYS A 429 10.00 -29.69 12.80
CA LYS A 429 10.20 -30.91 13.61
C LYS A 429 9.78 -30.73 15.07
N ASN A 430 9.75 -29.51 15.60
CA ASN A 430 9.31 -29.26 16.98
C ASN A 430 7.82 -29.58 17.15
N LEU A 431 7.04 -29.54 16.06
CA LEU A 431 5.61 -29.82 16.05
C LEU A 431 5.29 -31.29 15.76
N ASP A 432 6.28 -32.18 15.56
CA ASP A 432 6.00 -33.58 15.19
C ASP A 432 5.19 -34.32 16.27
N GLU A 433 5.50 -34.11 17.55
CA GLU A 433 4.72 -34.71 18.65
C GLU A 433 3.30 -34.13 18.71
N PHE A 434 3.16 -32.82 18.49
CA PHE A 434 1.86 -32.14 18.39
C PHE A 434 1.02 -32.71 17.23
N PHE A 435 1.60 -32.85 16.05
CA PHE A 435 0.94 -33.43 14.88
C PHE A 435 0.59 -34.91 15.06
N ARG A 436 1.36 -35.62 15.88
CA ARG A 436 1.06 -37.01 16.24
C ARG A 436 -0.18 -37.12 17.13
N ILE A 437 -0.37 -36.20 18.09
CA ILE A 437 -1.51 -36.22 19.04
C ILE A 437 -2.79 -35.59 18.47
N SER A 438 -2.66 -34.64 17.54
CA SER A 438 -3.77 -33.89 16.94
C SER A 438 -4.60 -34.67 15.90
N GLY A 439 -4.52 -36.00 15.92
CA GLY A 439 -5.35 -36.88 15.11
C GLY A 439 -5.02 -36.81 13.62
N GLY A 440 -5.81 -36.04 12.85
CA GLY A 440 -5.66 -35.86 11.41
C GLY A 440 -5.22 -34.46 10.98
N LEU A 441 -4.90 -33.56 11.91
CA LEU A 441 -4.65 -32.14 11.62
C LEU A 441 -3.52 -31.93 10.59
N ARG A 442 -2.40 -32.66 10.71
CA ARG A 442 -1.30 -32.57 9.73
C ARG A 442 -1.76 -32.90 8.30
N ALA A 443 -2.58 -33.95 8.15
CA ALA A 443 -3.08 -34.37 6.85
C ALA A 443 -4.10 -33.39 6.28
N GLU A 444 -4.94 -32.80 7.12
CA GLU A 444 -5.88 -31.75 6.70
C GLU A 444 -5.15 -30.48 6.25
N LEU A 445 -4.17 -30.00 7.03
CA LEU A 445 -3.36 -28.84 6.67
C LEU A 445 -2.53 -29.09 5.41
N ALA A 446 -1.91 -30.27 5.26
CA ALA A 446 -1.17 -30.64 4.05
C ALA A 446 -2.07 -30.68 2.82
N ALA A 447 -3.30 -31.18 2.95
CA ALA A 447 -4.24 -31.22 1.85
C ALA A 447 -4.87 -29.84 1.53
N ILE A 448 -4.90 -28.91 2.50
CA ILE A 448 -5.21 -27.49 2.25
C ILE A 448 -4.03 -26.83 1.52
N GLU A 449 -2.81 -27.05 1.99
CA GLU A 449 -1.57 -26.52 1.41
C GLU A 449 -1.39 -26.94 -0.06
N ASP A 450 -1.44 -28.24 -0.34
CA ASP A 450 -1.36 -28.80 -1.70
C ASP A 450 -2.41 -28.18 -2.63
N ARG A 451 -3.62 -27.97 -2.09
CA ARG A 451 -4.70 -27.34 -2.85
C ARG A 451 -4.46 -25.86 -3.09
N LEU A 452 -4.00 -25.11 -2.10
CA LEU A 452 -3.65 -23.69 -2.24
C LEU A 452 -2.47 -23.45 -3.18
N ALA A 453 -1.52 -24.39 -3.25
CA ALA A 453 -0.39 -24.36 -4.16
C ALA A 453 -0.78 -24.74 -5.61
N SER A 454 -1.95 -25.35 -5.80
CA SER A 454 -2.39 -25.82 -7.12
C SER A 454 -2.73 -24.66 -8.06
N PRO A 455 -2.22 -24.66 -9.31
CA PRO A 455 -2.61 -23.67 -10.32
C PRO A 455 -4.09 -23.78 -10.71
N ASP A 456 -4.73 -24.91 -10.40
CA ASP A 456 -6.14 -25.15 -10.70
C ASP A 456 -7.09 -24.44 -9.72
N MET A 457 -6.58 -23.72 -8.72
CA MET A 457 -7.41 -22.93 -7.79
C MET A 457 -8.25 -21.85 -8.46
N ILE A 458 -7.98 -21.54 -9.72
CA ILE A 458 -8.80 -20.68 -10.58
C ILE A 458 -10.20 -21.28 -10.85
N TYR A 459 -10.40 -22.58 -10.64
CA TYR A 459 -11.67 -23.28 -10.90
C TYR A 459 -12.60 -23.30 -9.69
N GLN A 460 -13.87 -22.96 -9.93
CA GLN A 460 -14.91 -22.91 -8.90
C GLN A 460 -15.06 -24.22 -8.12
N GLU A 461 -14.96 -25.37 -8.80
CA GLU A 461 -15.03 -26.69 -8.14
C GLU A 461 -13.96 -26.84 -7.07
N ASN A 462 -12.75 -26.36 -7.36
CA ASN A 462 -11.60 -26.48 -6.48
C ASN A 462 -11.73 -25.58 -5.26
N VAL A 463 -12.23 -24.36 -5.45
CA VAL A 463 -12.59 -23.43 -4.37
C VAL A 463 -13.72 -24.00 -3.52
N THR A 464 -14.79 -24.48 -4.14
CA THR A 464 -15.99 -25.00 -3.45
C THR A 464 -15.67 -26.21 -2.58
N ALA A 465 -14.72 -27.06 -3.02
CA ALA A 465 -14.23 -28.18 -2.22
C ALA A 465 -13.33 -27.74 -1.05
N LEU A 466 -12.57 -26.65 -1.20
CA LEU A 466 -11.61 -26.18 -0.20
C LEU A 466 -12.28 -25.36 0.92
N VAL A 467 -13.23 -24.50 0.56
CA VAL A 467 -13.88 -23.54 1.48
C VAL A 467 -14.42 -24.20 2.76
N PRO A 468 -15.19 -25.30 2.70
CA PRO A 468 -15.71 -25.93 3.91
C PRO A 468 -14.62 -26.47 4.85
N ARG A 469 -13.49 -26.92 4.29
CA ARG A 469 -12.37 -27.47 5.07
C ARG A 469 -11.66 -26.37 5.85
N VAL A 470 -11.39 -25.25 5.18
CA VAL A 470 -10.77 -24.06 5.82
C VAL A 470 -11.74 -23.44 6.83
N ALA A 471 -13.02 -23.27 6.47
CA ALA A 471 -14.04 -22.71 7.35
C ALA A 471 -14.16 -23.50 8.65
N MET A 472 -14.10 -24.84 8.58
CA MET A 472 -14.15 -25.69 9.77
C MET A 472 -12.96 -25.46 10.73
N LEU A 473 -11.74 -25.34 10.20
CA LEU A 473 -10.55 -25.08 11.03
C LEU A 473 -10.60 -23.67 11.62
N VAL A 474 -10.99 -22.67 10.82
CA VAL A 474 -11.13 -21.29 11.28
C VAL A 474 -12.20 -21.18 12.37
N ALA A 475 -13.31 -21.90 12.25
CA ALA A 475 -14.35 -21.97 13.27
C ALA A 475 -13.84 -22.56 14.60
N ALA A 476 -12.83 -23.45 14.54
CA ALA A 476 -12.23 -24.06 15.71
C ALA A 476 -11.20 -23.18 16.44
N LEU A 477 -10.47 -22.30 15.74
CA LEU A 477 -9.42 -21.47 16.34
C LEU A 477 -9.84 -20.68 17.61
N PRO A 478 -11.00 -20.00 17.65
CA PRO A 478 -11.38 -19.16 18.79
C PRO A 478 -11.85 -19.95 20.02
N MET A 479 -11.98 -21.28 19.93
CA MET A 479 -12.61 -22.09 20.98
C MET A 479 -11.90 -21.96 22.32
N GLU A 480 -10.56 -21.87 22.39
CA GLU A 480 -9.88 -21.67 23.69
C GLU A 480 -10.24 -20.34 24.33
N ALA A 481 -10.25 -19.24 23.57
CA ALA A 481 -10.63 -17.92 24.09
C ALA A 481 -12.09 -17.90 24.58
N ILE A 482 -13.00 -18.59 23.88
CA ILE A 482 -14.40 -18.74 24.28
C ILE A 482 -14.52 -19.54 25.59
N LEU A 483 -13.74 -20.61 25.72
CA LEU A 483 -13.70 -21.44 26.92
C LEU A 483 -13.13 -20.69 28.11
N ASP A 484 -12.03 -19.95 27.93
CA ASP A 484 -11.39 -19.12 28.95
C ASP A 484 -12.35 -18.05 29.48
N ALA A 485 -13.04 -17.35 28.58
CA ALA A 485 -14.03 -16.33 28.95
C ALA A 485 -15.20 -16.88 29.78
N GLN A 486 -15.48 -18.19 29.67
CA GLN A 486 -16.53 -18.88 30.41
C GLN A 486 -16.01 -19.69 31.61
N GLY A 487 -14.70 -19.69 31.88
CA GLY A 487 -14.08 -20.51 32.92
C GLY A 487 -14.17 -22.02 32.65
N LYS A 488 -14.29 -22.43 31.39
CA LYS A 488 -14.47 -23.82 30.93
C LYS A 488 -13.25 -24.41 30.22
N SER A 489 -12.07 -23.81 30.34
CA SER A 489 -10.83 -24.28 29.69
C SER A 489 -10.44 -25.70 30.10
N SER A 490 -10.89 -26.17 31.27
CA SER A 490 -10.72 -27.55 31.71
C SER A 490 -11.40 -28.56 30.80
N GLU A 491 -12.53 -28.22 30.16
CA GLU A 491 -13.30 -29.12 29.29
C GLU A 491 -12.48 -29.56 28.07
N ARG A 492 -11.72 -28.62 27.49
CA ARG A 492 -10.80 -28.91 26.38
C ARG A 492 -9.68 -29.87 26.81
N LYS A 493 -9.07 -29.63 27.97
CA LYS A 493 -7.99 -30.49 28.49
C LYS A 493 -8.51 -31.90 28.81
N LEU A 494 -9.74 -32.00 29.32
CA LEU A 494 -10.39 -33.29 29.60
C LEU A 494 -10.62 -34.09 28.32
N ILE A 495 -11.14 -33.46 27.24
CA ILE A 495 -11.36 -34.15 25.98
C ILE A 495 -10.04 -34.53 25.28
N GLN A 496 -9.02 -33.66 25.33
CA GLN A 496 -7.66 -33.97 24.85
C GLN A 496 -7.06 -35.19 25.56
N ALA A 497 -7.20 -35.26 26.89
CA ALA A 497 -6.71 -36.38 27.70
C ALA A 497 -7.43 -37.70 27.36
N THR A 498 -8.76 -37.66 27.16
CA THR A 498 -9.54 -38.83 26.74
C THR A 498 -9.15 -39.29 25.34
N LEU A 499 -8.98 -38.37 24.38
CA LEU A 499 -8.54 -38.67 23.01
C LEU A 499 -7.15 -39.32 22.97
N GLU A 500 -6.24 -38.82 23.81
CA GLU A 500 -4.88 -39.36 23.92
C GLU A 500 -4.87 -40.77 24.54
N ARG A 501 -5.71 -40.99 25.57
CA ARG A 501 -5.92 -42.31 26.16
C ARG A 501 -6.51 -43.27 25.14
N LEU A 502 -7.53 -42.85 24.39
CA LEU A 502 -8.16 -43.64 23.34
C LEU A 502 -7.16 -43.99 22.21
N ARG A 503 -6.22 -43.10 21.89
CA ARG A 503 -5.14 -43.35 20.93
C ARG A 503 -4.24 -44.50 21.36
N LYS A 504 -3.83 -44.52 22.63
CA LYS A 504 -2.90 -45.50 23.21
C LYS A 504 -3.59 -46.76 23.75
N ALA A 505 -4.91 -46.73 23.90
CA ALA A 505 -5.67 -47.79 24.55
C ALA A 505 -5.57 -49.15 23.81
N PRO A 506 -5.32 -50.25 24.54
CA PRO A 506 -5.48 -51.60 23.99
C PRO A 506 -6.96 -51.89 23.69
N LYS A 507 -7.24 -52.90 22.85
CA LYS A 507 -8.59 -53.17 22.32
C LYS A 507 -9.68 -53.28 23.41
N ASN A 508 -9.36 -53.88 24.55
CA ASN A 508 -10.27 -54.06 25.69
C ASN A 508 -10.63 -52.76 26.43
N GLU A 509 -9.86 -51.69 26.26
CA GLU A 509 -10.08 -50.39 26.92
C GLU A 509 -10.75 -49.35 26.01
N ILE A 510 -10.91 -49.64 24.72
CA ILE A 510 -11.45 -48.68 23.74
C ILE A 510 -12.95 -48.43 23.97
N VAL A 511 -13.76 -49.48 24.08
CA VAL A 511 -15.22 -49.37 24.24
C VAL A 511 -15.61 -48.66 25.54
N PRO A 512 -14.99 -48.95 26.71
CA PRO A 512 -15.26 -48.23 27.95
C PRO A 512 -14.99 -46.72 27.92
N LEU A 513 -14.14 -46.23 27.01
CA LEU A 513 -13.81 -44.80 26.89
C LEU A 513 -14.82 -44.00 26.04
N LEU A 514 -15.63 -44.68 25.23
CA LEU A 514 -16.56 -44.02 24.30
C LEU A 514 -17.66 -43.21 25.01
N PRO A 515 -18.32 -43.69 26.10
CA PRO A 515 -19.33 -42.90 26.81
C PRO A 515 -18.77 -41.61 27.41
N THR A 516 -17.54 -41.66 27.93
CA THR A 516 -16.85 -40.47 28.45
C THR A 516 -16.56 -39.48 27.32
N LEU A 517 -16.08 -39.97 26.16
CA LEU A 517 -15.81 -39.12 25.01
C LEU A 517 -17.08 -38.48 24.45
N LEU A 518 -18.19 -39.24 24.38
CA LEU A 518 -19.50 -38.74 23.97
C LEU A 518 -19.97 -37.62 24.90
N ALA A 519 -19.96 -37.84 26.22
CA ALA A 519 -20.37 -36.82 27.18
C ALA A 519 -19.54 -35.53 27.06
N GLN A 520 -18.22 -35.65 26.93
CA GLN A 520 -17.32 -34.50 26.73
C GLN A 520 -17.58 -33.78 25.40
N THR A 521 -17.87 -34.51 24.32
CA THR A 521 -18.20 -33.93 23.01
C THR A 521 -19.51 -33.15 23.06
N THR A 522 -20.55 -33.70 23.71
CA THR A 522 -21.84 -33.03 23.89
C THR A 522 -21.74 -31.79 24.78
N ILE A 523 -20.93 -31.84 25.84
CA ILE A 523 -20.65 -30.67 26.69
C ILE A 523 -19.99 -29.58 25.85
N LEU A 524 -18.98 -29.92 25.05
CA LEU A 524 -18.27 -28.98 24.19
C LEU A 524 -19.21 -28.36 23.16
N ALA A 525 -20.08 -29.14 22.51
CA ALA A 525 -21.08 -28.64 21.56
C ALA A 525 -22.11 -27.69 22.21
N GLY A 526 -22.42 -27.88 23.49
CA GLY A 526 -23.37 -27.06 24.24
C GLY A 526 -22.84 -25.71 24.75
N ILE A 527 -21.58 -25.37 24.45
CA ILE A 527 -20.95 -24.13 24.92
C ILE A 527 -21.45 -22.95 24.09
N GLN A 528 -21.91 -21.91 24.78
CA GLN A 528 -22.42 -20.70 24.13
C GLN A 528 -21.29 -19.96 23.41
N GLY A 529 -21.57 -19.41 22.23
CA GLY A 529 -20.60 -18.62 21.46
C GLY A 529 -19.64 -19.43 20.58
N ILE A 530 -19.73 -20.77 20.58
CA ILE A 530 -19.08 -21.59 19.55
C ILE A 530 -19.78 -21.36 18.20
N ASP A 531 -18.98 -21.31 17.12
CA ASP A 531 -19.48 -21.17 15.75
C ASP A 531 -20.47 -22.29 15.40
N ASP A 532 -21.56 -21.94 14.71
CA ASP A 532 -22.62 -22.90 14.37
C ASP A 532 -22.11 -24.07 13.55
N THR A 533 -21.13 -23.86 12.66
CA THR A 533 -20.53 -24.89 11.82
C THR A 533 -19.79 -25.92 12.66
N LEU A 534 -19.02 -25.44 13.64
CA LEU A 534 -18.27 -26.28 14.55
C LEU A 534 -19.19 -27.04 15.51
N ARG A 535 -20.22 -26.37 16.04
CA ARG A 535 -21.23 -27.02 16.88
C ARG A 535 -21.93 -28.15 16.15
N LEU A 536 -22.40 -27.92 14.91
CA LEU A 536 -23.06 -28.95 14.10
C LEU A 536 -22.15 -30.15 13.83
N GLU A 537 -20.85 -29.91 13.61
CA GLU A 537 -19.86 -30.97 13.44
C GLU A 537 -19.63 -31.76 14.74
N LEU A 538 -19.55 -31.08 15.89
CA LEU A 538 -19.45 -31.74 17.19
C LEU A 538 -20.70 -32.57 17.51
N ASP A 539 -21.89 -32.07 17.20
CA ASP A 539 -23.16 -32.81 17.35
C ASP A 539 -23.22 -34.04 16.42
N ASP A 540 -22.72 -33.93 15.19
CA ASP A 540 -22.62 -35.06 14.26
C ASP A 540 -21.62 -36.11 14.74
N ILE A 541 -20.47 -35.69 15.26
CA ILE A 541 -19.50 -36.59 15.91
C ILE A 541 -20.13 -37.27 17.13
N GLY A 542 -20.87 -36.52 17.96
CA GLY A 542 -21.60 -37.05 19.11
C GLY A 542 -22.61 -38.13 18.70
N ARG A 543 -23.45 -37.86 17.70
CA ARG A 543 -24.41 -38.85 17.17
C ARG A 543 -23.73 -40.11 16.62
N LYS A 544 -22.59 -39.95 15.93
CA LYS A 544 -21.80 -41.10 15.45
C LYS A 544 -21.20 -41.91 16.60
N LEU A 545 -20.70 -41.25 17.64
CA LEU A 545 -20.19 -41.93 18.84
C LEU A 545 -21.30 -42.70 19.58
N ASP A 546 -22.50 -42.12 19.70
CA ASP A 546 -23.66 -42.77 20.31
C ASP A 546 -24.09 -44.04 19.52
N SER A 547 -24.18 -43.95 18.18
CA SER A 547 -24.43 -45.11 17.33
C SER A 547 -23.37 -46.20 17.52
N LEU A 548 -22.09 -45.82 17.56
CA LEU A 548 -20.99 -46.77 17.76
C LEU A 548 -21.05 -47.44 19.14
N ILE A 549 -21.50 -46.75 20.18
CA ILE A 549 -21.70 -47.32 21.51
C ILE A 549 -22.81 -48.37 21.46
N GLN A 550 -23.97 -48.01 20.91
CA GLN A 550 -25.13 -48.89 20.79
C GLN A 550 -24.82 -50.15 19.97
N ASP A 551 -24.10 -50.01 18.85
CA ASP A 551 -23.70 -51.14 18.01
C ASP A 551 -22.76 -52.12 18.75
N ASN A 552 -21.82 -51.59 19.55
CA ASN A 552 -20.93 -52.42 20.36
C ASN A 552 -21.65 -53.08 21.55
N GLU A 553 -22.65 -52.42 22.16
CA GLU A 553 -23.51 -53.01 23.20
C GLU A 553 -24.40 -54.12 22.64
N ALA A 554 -24.97 -53.91 21.44
CA ALA A 554 -25.78 -54.90 20.74
C ALA A 554 -24.94 -56.13 20.35
N GLN A 555 -23.73 -55.94 19.83
CA GLN A 555 -22.83 -57.04 19.49
C GLN A 555 -22.35 -57.80 20.73
N SER A 556 -22.06 -57.10 21.83
CA SER A 556 -21.69 -57.72 23.11
C SER A 556 -22.83 -58.57 23.68
N SER A 557 -24.07 -58.07 23.58
CA SER A 557 -25.28 -58.77 23.99
C SER A 557 -25.57 -60.01 23.11
N ALA A 558 -25.37 -59.90 21.80
CA ALA A 558 -25.50 -61.02 20.85
C ALA A 558 -24.42 -62.09 21.08
N ALA A 559 -23.16 -61.69 21.34
CA ALA A 559 -22.07 -62.60 21.67
C ALA A 559 -22.29 -63.32 23.02
N ALA A 560 -22.88 -62.64 24.01
CA ALA A 560 -23.27 -63.25 25.28
C ALA A 560 -24.38 -64.29 25.13
N ALA A 561 -25.35 -64.07 24.22
CA ALA A 561 -26.39 -65.05 23.90
C ALA A 561 -25.83 -66.32 23.22
N VAL A 562 -24.81 -66.18 22.35
CA VAL A 562 -24.18 -67.30 21.62
C VAL A 562 -23.17 -68.09 22.46
N LYS A 563 -22.45 -67.45 23.40
CA LYS A 563 -21.49 -68.10 24.32
C LYS A 563 -22.12 -69.14 25.27
N SER A 564 -23.46 -69.23 25.33
CA SER A 564 -24.17 -70.30 26.06
C SER A 564 -23.97 -71.71 25.46
N LYS A 565 -23.30 -71.87 24.30
CA LYS A 565 -23.10 -73.19 23.64
C LYS A 565 -21.69 -73.54 23.16
N GLY A 566 -20.63 -72.78 23.45
CA GLY A 566 -19.29 -73.18 23.01
C GLY A 566 -18.16 -72.30 23.52
N ILE A 567 -17.11 -72.93 24.03
CA ILE A 567 -15.87 -72.28 24.49
C ILE A 567 -14.99 -71.98 23.28
N GLY A 568 -14.61 -70.71 23.11
CA GLY A 568 -13.30 -70.35 22.55
C GLY A 568 -13.26 -69.30 21.45
N LEU A 569 -12.50 -68.23 21.73
CA LEU A 569 -11.61 -67.50 20.81
C LEU A 569 -12.08 -66.27 20.00
N ASP A 570 -13.22 -65.64 20.30
CA ASP A 570 -13.56 -64.31 19.74
C ASP A 570 -13.80 -63.25 20.84
N ALA A 571 -12.94 -63.20 21.86
CA ALA A 571 -13.27 -62.53 23.12
C ALA A 571 -13.35 -60.98 23.09
N PHE A 572 -12.92 -60.30 22.03
CA PHE A 572 -12.99 -58.84 21.93
C PHE A 572 -13.13 -58.37 20.48
N GLN A 573 -14.26 -58.68 19.86
CA GLN A 573 -14.63 -58.08 18.57
C GLN A 573 -15.31 -56.72 18.84
N ILE A 574 -14.77 -55.67 18.22
CA ILE A 574 -15.35 -54.32 18.24
C ILE A 574 -16.07 -54.15 16.90
N ALA A 575 -17.34 -53.76 16.94
CA ALA A 575 -18.24 -53.70 15.79
C ALA A 575 -17.67 -52.86 14.65
N ASP A 576 -17.21 -51.66 14.99
CA ASP A 576 -16.65 -50.72 14.03
C ASP A 576 -15.45 -49.95 14.62
N MET A 577 -14.31 -50.65 14.66
CA MET A 577 -13.04 -50.04 15.05
C MET A 577 -12.65 -48.87 14.13
N GLN A 578 -12.98 -48.94 12.84
CA GLN A 578 -12.61 -47.90 11.88
C GLN A 578 -13.41 -46.62 12.11
N GLY A 579 -14.71 -46.72 12.37
CA GLY A 579 -15.59 -45.62 12.75
C GLY A 579 -15.12 -44.94 14.05
N ILE A 580 -14.77 -45.72 15.08
CA ILE A 580 -14.22 -45.17 16.34
C ILE A 580 -12.93 -44.39 16.08
N ARG A 581 -12.00 -44.93 15.29
CA ARG A 581 -10.75 -44.23 14.94
C ARG A 581 -10.99 -42.99 14.09
N LYS A 582 -12.00 -43.00 13.21
CA LYS A 582 -12.39 -41.85 12.39
C LYS A 582 -12.97 -40.72 13.25
N ALA A 583 -13.88 -41.05 14.17
CA ALA A 583 -14.45 -40.09 15.12
C ALA A 583 -13.36 -39.50 16.04
N GLN A 584 -12.49 -40.35 16.59
CA GLN A 584 -11.33 -39.92 17.40
C GLN A 584 -10.44 -38.94 16.63
N ARG A 585 -10.05 -39.27 15.39
CA ARG A 585 -9.17 -38.40 14.58
C ARG A 585 -9.84 -37.08 14.24
N ARG A 586 -11.11 -37.10 13.84
CA ARG A 586 -11.86 -35.89 13.47
C ARG A 586 -12.03 -34.96 14.66
N LEU A 587 -12.43 -35.49 15.81
CA LEU A 587 -12.55 -34.72 17.04
C LEU A 587 -11.19 -34.18 17.50
N GLY A 588 -10.14 -35.00 17.41
CA GLY A 588 -8.76 -34.57 17.65
C GLY A 588 -8.35 -33.41 16.75
N THR A 589 -8.61 -33.47 15.45
CA THR A 589 -8.33 -32.36 14.54
C THR A 589 -8.96 -31.06 15.03
N LEU A 590 -10.26 -31.06 15.34
CA LEU A 590 -10.97 -29.83 15.74
C LEU A 590 -10.50 -29.29 17.09
N VAL A 591 -10.33 -30.16 18.08
CA VAL A 591 -9.92 -29.76 19.43
C VAL A 591 -8.50 -29.21 19.45
N TYR A 592 -7.56 -29.89 18.79
CA TYR A 592 -6.15 -29.46 18.76
C TYR A 592 -5.89 -28.33 17.77
N THR A 593 -6.83 -27.98 16.88
CA THR A 593 -6.69 -26.80 16.01
C THR A 593 -6.55 -25.51 16.82
N THR A 594 -7.15 -25.45 18.01
CA THR A 594 -7.04 -24.30 18.93
C THR A 594 -5.64 -24.02 19.47
N ASP A 595 -4.74 -24.99 19.37
CA ASP A 595 -3.36 -24.89 19.84
C ASP A 595 -2.38 -24.48 18.72
N LEU A 596 -2.88 -24.24 17.50
CA LEU A 596 -2.16 -23.58 16.40
C LEU A 596 -2.19 -22.06 16.58
#